data_AF-E5VHM2-F1
#
_entry.id   AF-E5VHM2-F1
#
_cell.length_a   1.000
_cell.length_b   1.000
_cell.length_c   1.000
_cell.angle_alpha   90.00
_cell.angle_beta   90.00
_cell.angle_gamma   90.00
#
_symmetry.space_group_name_H-M   'P 1'
#
loop_
_entity.id
_entity.type
_entity.pdbx_description
1 polymer ?
#
loop_
_entity_poly.entity_id
_entity_poly.type
_entity_poly.pdbx_seq_one_letter_code
_entity_poly.pdbx_strand_id
1 'polypeptide(L)'
;MRTISGIDGSGLGMGIVKKLVDMMSGSIAVDSKLGEGTTFTVRIPCRIAQKEEAMPKRAEEQIDKENLCGKRILLAEDNELYAEIAMELLSEESLEIEHAENGVICVEMLEKASNDYYDMILMDIQMLVMNGYDATKPIDMNRLLPIIGRL
;
A
#
# COMPACT_ATOMS: atom_id res chain seq x y z
N MET A 1 6.87 -4.93 33.20
CA MET A 1 7.90 -5.92 33.54
C MET A 1 9.18 -5.46 32.86
N ARG A 2 10.09 -4.83 33.61
CA ARG A 2 11.31 -4.23 33.02
C ARG A 2 12.24 -5.34 32.56
N THR A 3 12.69 -5.30 31.30
CA THR A 3 13.75 -6.18 30.84
C THR A 3 15.09 -5.71 31.39
N ILE A 4 16.05 -6.61 31.51
CA ILE A 4 17.43 -6.32 31.91
C ILE A 4 18.14 -5.32 30.98
N SER A 5 17.59 -5.05 29.80
CA SER A 5 18.06 -4.04 28.84
C SER A 5 17.50 -2.63 29.09
N GLY A 6 16.68 -2.42 30.12
CA GLY A 6 16.08 -1.11 30.45
C GLY A 6 14.96 -0.67 29.50
N ILE A 7 14.52 -1.57 28.61
CA ILE A 7 13.46 -1.34 27.63
C ILE A 7 12.16 -1.84 28.25
N ASP A 8 11.15 -0.97 28.40
CA ASP A 8 9.85 -1.41 28.87
C ASP A 8 9.15 -2.23 27.77
N GLY A 9 9.13 -3.55 27.96
CA GLY A 9 8.35 -4.47 27.13
C GLY A 9 6.89 -4.49 27.58
N SER A 10 5.96 -4.27 26.66
CA SER A 10 4.51 -4.33 26.91
C SER A 10 3.98 -5.73 27.29
N GLY A 11 4.84 -6.76 27.29
CA GLY A 11 4.45 -8.15 27.46
C GLY A 11 3.74 -8.76 26.25
N LEU A 12 3.48 -7.98 25.19
CA LEU A 12 2.75 -8.44 24.00
C LEU A 12 3.59 -9.31 23.06
N GLY A 13 4.93 -9.19 23.11
CA GLY A 13 5.82 -9.78 22.11
C GLY A 13 5.61 -11.28 21.91
N MET A 14 5.47 -12.06 22.98
CA MET A 14 5.28 -13.52 22.86
C MET A 14 3.87 -13.91 22.42
N GLY A 15 2.84 -13.12 22.76
CA GLY A 15 1.49 -13.32 22.23
C GLY A 15 1.42 -13.08 20.72
N ILE A 16 2.14 -12.07 20.23
CA ILE A 16 2.24 -11.78 18.78
C ILE A 16 3.03 -12.90 18.08
N VAL A 17 4.20 -13.26 18.60
CA VAL A 17 5.06 -14.30 18.02
C VAL A 17 4.32 -15.64 17.96
N LYS A 18 3.62 -16.04 19.03
CA LYS A 18 2.84 -17.28 19.03
C LYS A 18 1.75 -17.27 17.95
N LYS A 19 1.00 -16.18 17.82
CA LYS A 19 -0.03 -16.02 16.77
C LYS A 19 0.57 -16.14 15.37
N LEU A 20 1.69 -15.47 15.10
CA LEU A 20 2.36 -15.55 13.80
C LEU A 20 2.80 -16.97 13.48
N VAL A 21 3.45 -17.65 14.43
CA VAL A 21 3.91 -19.02 14.26
C VAL A 21 2.74 -19.99 14.05
N ASP A 22 1.64 -19.82 14.78
CA ASP A 22 0.44 -20.66 14.63
C ASP A 22 -0.22 -20.44 13.26
N MET A 23 -0.32 -19.20 12.77
CA MET A 23 -0.83 -18.91 11.42
C MET A 23 0.04 -19.53 10.32
N MET A 24 1.34 -19.65 10.56
CA MET A 24 2.28 -20.32 9.65
C MET A 24 2.28 -21.85 9.82
N SER A 25 1.32 -22.42 10.58
CA SER A 25 1.26 -23.84 10.92
C SER A 25 2.55 -24.37 11.58
N GLY A 26 3.28 -23.47 12.24
CA GLY A 26 4.53 -23.76 12.91
C GLY A 26 4.35 -24.11 14.39
N SER A 27 5.47 -24.18 15.10
CA SER A 27 5.52 -24.37 16.54
C SER A 27 6.62 -23.52 17.16
N ILE A 28 6.42 -23.12 18.42
CA ILE A 28 7.43 -22.41 19.21
C ILE A 28 7.56 -23.09 20.57
N ALA A 29 8.80 -23.30 21.02
CA ALA A 29 9.15 -23.87 22.31
C ALA A 29 10.17 -22.97 23.02
N VAL A 30 10.18 -23.00 24.35
CA VAL A 30 11.08 -22.21 25.19
C VAL A 30 11.72 -23.13 26.22
N ASP A 31 13.05 -23.08 26.30
CA ASP A 31 13.83 -23.69 27.36
C ASP A 31 14.55 -22.57 28.13
N SER A 32 14.36 -22.50 29.44
CA SER A 32 14.90 -21.41 30.26
C SER A 32 15.31 -21.91 31.63
N LYS A 33 16.51 -21.49 32.04
CA LYS A 33 17.01 -21.76 33.37
C LYS A 33 17.65 -20.51 33.95
N LEU A 34 17.24 -20.17 35.17
CA LEU A 34 17.71 -18.97 35.86
C LEU A 34 19.23 -19.02 36.02
N GLY A 35 19.91 -17.97 35.57
CA GLY A 35 21.37 -17.89 35.58
C GLY A 35 22.08 -18.55 34.39
N GLU A 36 21.36 -19.28 33.52
CA GLU A 36 21.92 -19.96 32.33
C GLU A 36 21.36 -19.39 31.01
N GLY A 37 20.26 -18.64 31.08
CA GLY A 37 19.66 -17.93 29.94
C GLY A 37 18.36 -18.59 29.45
N THR A 38 17.92 -18.18 28.27
CA THR A 38 16.68 -18.66 27.64
C THR A 38 16.92 -18.94 26.15
N THR A 39 16.49 -20.11 25.69
CA THR A 39 16.50 -20.53 24.29
C THR A 39 15.08 -20.65 23.77
N PHE A 40 14.77 -19.92 22.69
CA PHE A 40 13.51 -20.03 21.96
C PHE A 40 13.75 -20.83 20.67
N THR A 41 12.95 -21.87 20.44
CA THR A 41 13.02 -22.69 19.22
C THR A 41 11.74 -22.50 18.43
N VAL A 42 11.83 -21.97 17.21
CA VAL A 42 10.71 -21.83 16.28
C VAL A 42 10.88 -22.83 15.13
N ARG A 43 9.83 -23.57 14.81
CA ARG A 43 9.79 -24.50 13.67
C ARG A 43 8.63 -24.11 12.76
N ILE A 44 8.91 -23.87 11.48
CA ILE A 44 7.91 -23.47 10.49
C ILE A 44 7.96 -24.48 9.35
N PRO A 45 6.83 -25.12 8.98
CA PRO A 45 6.78 -25.98 7.81
C PRO A 45 6.90 -25.11 6.54
N CYS A 46 7.98 -25.31 5.79
CA CYS A 46 8.19 -24.64 4.52
C CYS A 46 8.27 -25.68 3.41
N ARG A 47 7.62 -25.41 2.27
CA ARG A 47 7.88 -26.14 1.04
C ARG A 47 9.24 -25.70 0.48
N ILE A 48 10.01 -26.64 -0.05
CA ILE A 48 11.23 -26.30 -0.79
C ILE A 48 10.78 -25.63 -2.09
N ALA A 49 11.25 -24.41 -2.34
CA ALA A 49 10.95 -23.69 -3.58
C ALA A 49 11.60 -24.41 -4.77
N GLN A 50 10.88 -24.55 -5.87
CA GLN A 50 11.47 -25.01 -7.14
C GLN A 50 12.34 -23.90 -7.75
N LYS A 51 13.24 -24.26 -8.66
CA LYS A 51 14.25 -23.34 -9.21
C LYS A 51 13.60 -22.13 -9.90
N GLU A 52 12.48 -22.32 -10.59
CA GLU A 52 11.66 -21.25 -11.17
C GLU A 52 11.02 -20.30 -10.14
N GLU A 53 10.80 -20.74 -8.90
CA GLU A 53 10.19 -19.93 -7.81
C GLU A 53 11.23 -19.26 -6.91
N ALA A 54 12.49 -19.74 -6.95
CA ALA A 54 13.60 -19.22 -6.17
C ALA A 54 14.31 -18.04 -6.86
N MET A 55 14.06 -17.82 -8.16
CA MET A 55 14.35 -16.52 -8.76
C MET A 55 13.43 -15.49 -8.12
N PRO A 56 13.94 -14.35 -7.62
CA PRO A 56 13.08 -13.29 -7.15
C PRO A 56 12.15 -12.94 -8.31
N LYS A 57 10.86 -13.25 -8.16
CA LYS A 57 9.80 -12.61 -8.92
C LYS A 57 9.77 -11.14 -8.48
N ARG A 58 10.83 -10.37 -8.77
CA ARG A 58 10.54 -9.03 -9.28
C ARG A 58 9.60 -9.31 -10.43
N ALA A 59 8.45 -8.66 -10.44
CA ALA A 59 7.60 -8.65 -11.61
C ALA A 59 8.49 -8.18 -12.77
N GLU A 60 9.09 -9.14 -13.47
CA GLU A 60 9.39 -9.12 -14.89
C GLU A 60 8.08 -9.40 -15.64
N GLU A 61 6.94 -8.92 -15.11
CA GLU A 61 6.01 -8.31 -16.00
C GLU A 61 6.83 -7.22 -16.67
N GLN A 62 7.13 -7.43 -17.95
CA GLN A 62 7.27 -6.33 -18.88
C GLN A 62 6.01 -5.48 -18.68
N ILE A 63 6.03 -4.58 -17.69
CA ILE A 63 5.22 -3.39 -17.77
C ILE A 63 5.78 -2.79 -19.05
N ASP A 64 5.01 -2.90 -20.13
CA ASP A 64 5.25 -2.11 -21.32
C ASP A 64 5.22 -0.66 -20.84
N LYS A 65 6.39 -0.16 -20.42
CA LYS A 65 6.67 1.26 -20.25
C LYS A 65 6.41 2.01 -21.56
N GLU A 66 6.24 1.26 -22.65
CA GLU A 66 6.00 1.74 -24.00
C GLU A 66 4.72 2.55 -24.21
N ASN A 67 3.80 2.79 -23.24
CA ASN A 67 2.88 3.92 -23.40
C ASN A 67 2.12 4.38 -22.15
N LEU A 68 2.81 5.00 -21.20
CA LEU A 68 2.16 5.99 -20.33
C LEU A 68 1.99 7.35 -21.03
N CYS A 69 2.68 7.56 -22.16
CA CYS A 69 2.65 8.81 -22.91
C CYS A 69 1.21 9.19 -23.33
N GLY A 70 0.80 10.40 -22.98
CA GLY A 70 -0.51 10.96 -23.33
C GLY A 70 -1.68 10.41 -22.52
N LYS A 71 -1.43 9.58 -21.50
CA LYS A 71 -2.49 9.15 -20.57
C LYS A 71 -2.88 10.31 -19.65
N ARG A 72 -4.19 10.49 -19.47
CA ARG A 72 -4.77 11.55 -18.63
C ARG A 72 -5.08 11.02 -17.25
N ILE A 73 -4.44 11.59 -16.24
CA ILE A 73 -4.60 11.20 -14.83
C ILE A 73 -5.27 12.34 -14.08
N LEU A 74 -6.32 12.01 -13.33
CA LEU A 74 -6.88 12.91 -12.34
C LEU A 74 -6.20 12.65 -10.99
N LEU A 75 -5.46 13.62 -10.49
CA LEU A 75 -4.83 13.59 -9.18
C LEU A 75 -5.72 14.31 -8.16
N ALA A 76 -6.14 13.62 -7.10
CA ALA A 76 -6.88 14.22 -5.98
C ALA A 76 -6.01 14.21 -4.72
N GLU A 77 -5.56 15.39 -4.30
CA GLU A 77 -4.62 15.61 -3.19
C GLU A 77 -4.88 17.01 -2.61
N ASP A 78 -5.14 17.11 -1.31
CA ASP A 78 -5.49 18.39 -0.66
C ASP A 78 -4.29 19.13 -0.05
N ASN A 79 -3.11 18.49 -0.03
CA ASN A 79 -1.86 19.12 0.28
C ASN A 79 -1.16 19.62 -0.99
N GLU A 80 -1.15 20.95 -1.18
CA GLU A 80 -0.53 21.61 -2.34
C GLU A 80 0.92 21.16 -2.59
N LEU A 81 1.74 21.03 -1.55
CA LEU A 81 3.13 20.59 -1.70
C LEU A 81 3.24 19.13 -2.18
N TYR A 82 2.39 18.23 -1.68
CA TYR A 82 2.39 16.85 -2.15
C TYR A 82 1.81 16.72 -3.56
N ALA A 83 0.82 17.54 -3.90
CA ALA A 83 0.30 17.62 -5.25
C ALA A 83 1.37 18.08 -6.23
N GLU A 84 2.11 19.15 -5.91
CA GLU A 84 3.23 19.64 -6.73
C GLU A 84 4.30 18.56 -6.94
N ILE A 85 4.75 17.90 -5.85
CA ILE A 85 5.74 16.82 -5.94
C ILE A 85 5.23 15.67 -6.81
N ALA A 86 3.97 15.26 -6.64
CA ALA A 86 3.38 14.18 -7.43
C ALA A 86 3.26 14.58 -8.91
N MET A 87 2.83 15.81 -9.20
CA MET A 87 2.73 16.32 -10.57
C MET A 87 4.11 16.40 -11.24
N GLU A 88 5.15 16.86 -10.55
CA GLU A 88 6.52 16.88 -11.07
C GLU A 88 6.99 15.47 -11.43
N LEU A 89 6.85 14.51 -10.50
CA LEU A 89 7.26 13.11 -10.71
C LEU A 89 6.50 12.44 -11.85
N LEU A 90 5.20 12.71 -11.98
CA LEU A 90 4.37 12.10 -13.02
C LEU A 90 4.58 12.75 -14.40
N SER A 91 4.90 14.05 -14.43
CA SER A 91 5.16 14.77 -15.68
C SER A 91 6.42 14.28 -16.39
N GLU A 92 7.41 13.76 -15.65
CA GLU A 92 8.61 13.13 -16.23
C GLU A 92 8.28 11.93 -17.14
N GLU A 93 7.12 11.30 -16.94
CA GLU A 93 6.67 10.11 -17.67
C GLU A 93 5.72 10.44 -18.85
N SER A 94 5.65 11.72 -19.27
CA SER A 94 4.78 12.19 -20.37
C SER A 94 3.27 11.97 -20.13
N LEU A 95 2.85 11.97 -18.86
CA LEU A 95 1.45 11.93 -18.44
C LEU A 95 0.84 13.34 -18.48
N GLU A 96 -0.45 13.41 -18.82
CA GLU A 96 -1.25 14.63 -18.67
C GLU A 96 -1.95 14.59 -17.32
N ILE A 97 -1.54 15.44 -16.38
CA ILE A 97 -2.09 15.48 -15.02
C ILE A 97 -3.04 16.66 -14.87
N GLU A 98 -4.26 16.39 -14.40
CA GLU A 98 -5.16 17.42 -13.89
C GLU A 98 -5.32 17.22 -12.38
N HIS A 99 -5.23 18.31 -11.62
CA HIS A 99 -5.25 18.27 -10.16
C HIS A 99 -6.59 18.75 -9.60
N ALA A 100 -7.12 17.99 -8.65
CA ALA A 100 -8.26 18.32 -7.81
C ALA A 100 -7.78 18.51 -6.36
N GLU A 101 -7.99 19.70 -5.82
CA GLU A 101 -7.54 20.09 -4.47
C GLU A 101 -8.33 19.40 -3.32
N ASN A 102 -9.33 18.58 -3.63
CA ASN A 102 -10.03 17.72 -2.67
C ASN A 102 -10.97 16.74 -3.40
N GLY A 103 -11.57 15.82 -2.65
CA GLY A 103 -12.51 14.85 -3.20
C GLY A 103 -13.74 15.44 -3.90
N VAL A 104 -14.26 16.60 -3.46
CA VAL A 104 -15.46 17.21 -4.06
C VAL A 104 -15.14 17.68 -5.48
N ILE A 105 -14.02 18.39 -5.62
CA ILE A 105 -13.53 18.86 -6.92
C ILE A 105 -13.24 17.66 -7.83
N CYS A 106 -12.66 16.58 -7.30
CA CYS A 106 -12.40 15.36 -8.05
C CYS A 106 -13.67 14.77 -8.67
N VAL A 107 -14.74 14.62 -7.87
CA VAL A 107 -16.03 14.12 -8.37
C VAL A 107 -16.65 15.08 -9.39
N GLU A 108 -16.62 16.39 -9.13
CA GLU A 108 -17.14 17.38 -10.10
C GLU A 108 -16.40 17.35 -11.45
N MET A 109 -15.08 17.18 -11.43
CA MET A 109 -14.28 17.07 -12.65
C MET A 109 -14.64 15.79 -13.42
N LEU A 110 -14.82 14.67 -12.72
CA LEU A 110 -15.25 13.40 -13.33
C LEU A 110 -16.66 13.46 -13.94
N GLU A 111 -17.58 14.17 -13.31
CA GLU A 111 -18.96 14.34 -13.79
C GLU A 111 -19.03 15.23 -15.04
N LYS A 112 -18.15 16.24 -15.14
CA LYS A 112 -18.05 17.13 -16.30
C LYS A 112 -17.32 16.46 -17.48
N ALA A 113 -16.40 15.54 -17.18
CA ALA A 113 -15.61 14.84 -18.16
C ALA A 113 -16.41 13.72 -18.87
N SER A 114 -16.10 13.46 -20.14
CA SER A 114 -16.64 12.27 -20.83
C SER A 114 -16.07 10.98 -20.21
N ASN A 115 -16.74 9.85 -20.41
CA ASN A 115 -16.37 8.57 -19.77
C ASN A 115 -14.92 8.12 -20.05
N ASP A 116 -14.39 8.43 -21.23
CA ASP A 116 -13.04 8.03 -21.65
C ASP A 116 -12.01 9.17 -21.57
N TYR A 117 -12.33 10.26 -20.87
CA TYR A 117 -11.44 11.42 -20.77
C TYR A 117 -10.25 11.20 -19.85
N TYR A 118 -10.45 10.51 -18.73
CA TYR A 118 -9.38 10.12 -17.81
C TYR A 118 -9.12 8.63 -17.94
N ASP A 119 -7.85 8.25 -17.92
CA ASP A 119 -7.41 6.86 -17.94
C ASP A 119 -7.28 6.27 -16.53
N MET A 120 -7.10 7.11 -15.50
CA MET A 120 -6.94 6.70 -14.10
C MET A 120 -7.14 7.88 -13.13
N ILE A 121 -7.49 7.55 -11.88
CA ILE A 121 -7.47 8.47 -10.74
C ILE A 121 -6.38 8.04 -9.76
N LEU A 122 -5.51 8.98 -9.38
CA LEU A 122 -4.64 8.87 -8.21
C LEU A 122 -5.26 9.70 -7.10
N MET A 123 -5.63 9.08 -5.99
CA MET A 123 -6.42 9.74 -4.95
C MET A 123 -5.84 9.53 -3.57
N ASP A 124 -5.53 10.62 -2.88
CA ASP A 124 -5.29 10.58 -1.45
C ASP A 124 -6.57 10.14 -0.70
N ILE A 125 -6.38 9.29 0.29
CA ILE A 125 -7.48 8.85 1.14
C ILE A 125 -7.78 9.91 2.19
N GLN A 126 -6.79 10.66 2.68
CA GLN A 126 -6.91 11.55 3.83
C GLN A 126 -7.08 13.04 3.47
N MET A 127 -8.12 13.36 2.71
CA MET A 127 -8.48 14.76 2.42
C MET A 127 -9.45 15.37 3.43
N LEU A 128 -9.33 16.68 3.70
CA LEU A 128 -10.09 17.43 4.70
C LEU A 128 -11.58 17.65 4.37
N VAL A 129 -11.91 17.93 3.09
CA VAL A 129 -13.28 18.33 2.68
C VAL A 129 -14.15 17.11 2.40
N MET A 130 -13.70 16.25 1.47
CA MET A 130 -14.27 14.93 1.23
C MET A 130 -13.11 13.96 1.06
N ASN A 131 -13.07 12.93 1.90
CA ASN A 131 -12.02 11.91 1.88
C ASN A 131 -12.15 11.01 0.63
N GLY A 132 -11.08 10.28 0.30
CA GLY A 132 -11.06 9.42 -0.90
C GLY A 132 -12.10 8.29 -0.88
N TYR A 133 -12.48 7.78 0.30
CA TYR A 133 -13.54 6.76 0.39
C TYR A 133 -14.91 7.31 0.03
N ASP A 134 -15.23 8.52 0.49
CA ASP A 134 -16.50 9.16 0.17
C ASP A 134 -16.53 9.63 -1.29
N ALA A 135 -15.39 10.07 -1.82
CA ALA A 135 -15.22 10.46 -3.21
C ALA A 135 -15.37 9.29 -4.20
N THR A 136 -15.00 8.07 -3.83
CA THR A 136 -15.19 6.88 -4.71
C THR A 136 -16.64 6.42 -4.82
N LYS A 137 -17.47 6.63 -3.81
CA LYS A 137 -18.87 6.13 -3.78
C LYS A 137 -19.75 6.60 -4.96
N PRO A 138 -19.72 7.89 -5.37
CA PRO A 138 -20.54 8.34 -6.50
C PRO A 138 -19.96 7.94 -7.87
N ILE A 139 -18.72 7.44 -7.94
CA ILE A 139 -18.10 7.06 -9.21
C ILE A 139 -18.75 5.77 -9.72
N ASP A 140 -19.28 5.80 -10.94
CA ASP A 140 -19.93 4.66 -11.57
C ASP A 140 -18.94 3.49 -11.72
N MET A 141 -19.18 2.41 -10.98
CA MET A 141 -18.35 1.20 -11.02
C MET A 141 -18.44 0.44 -12.37
N ASN A 142 -19.40 0.78 -13.25
CA ASN A 142 -19.42 0.27 -14.63
C ASN A 142 -18.39 0.99 -15.51
N ARG A 143 -17.90 2.15 -15.08
CA ARG A 143 -16.74 2.81 -15.70
C ARG A 143 -15.51 1.98 -15.33
N LEU A 144 -14.82 1.45 -16.33
CA LEU A 144 -13.54 0.73 -16.14
C LEU A 144 -12.40 1.71 -15.84
N LEU A 145 -12.60 2.62 -14.89
CA LEU A 145 -11.66 3.65 -14.49
C LEU A 145 -10.92 3.20 -13.22
N PRO A 146 -9.62 2.85 -13.31
CA PRO A 146 -8.83 2.48 -12.14
C PRO A 146 -8.70 3.64 -11.17
N ILE A 147 -8.88 3.36 -9.88
CA ILE A 147 -8.67 4.30 -8.78
C ILE A 147 -7.60 3.72 -7.87
N ILE A 148 -6.47 4.40 -7.75
CA ILE A 148 -5.36 4.01 -6.89
C ILE A 148 -5.30 5.00 -5.73
N GLY A 149 -5.42 4.48 -4.51
CA GLY A 149 -5.28 5.26 -3.29
C GLY A 149 -4.24 4.69 -2.34
N ARG A 150 -3.66 5.56 -1.52
CA ARG A 150 -2.69 5.19 -0.48
C ARG A 150 -3.35 5.29 0.90
N LEU A 151 -3.27 4.21 1.68
CA LEU A 151 -3.74 4.11 3.07
C LEU A 151 -2.82 4.85 4.05
#